data_AF-A0A1G6GY64-F1
#
_entry.id   AF-A0A1G6GY64-F1
#
_cell.length_a   1.000
_cell.length_b   1.000
_cell.length_c   1.000
_cell.angle_alpha   90.00
_cell.angle_beta   90.00
_cell.angle_gamma   90.00
#
_symmetry.space_group_name_H-M   'P 1'
#
loop_
_entity.id
_entity.type
_entity.pdbx_description
1 polymer ?
#
loop_
_entity_poly.entity_id
_entity_poly.type
_entity_poly.pdbx_seq_one_letter_code
_entity_poly.pdbx_strand_id
1 'polypeptide(L)'
;MGYCPHCGSEVYPDETFCIHCGEKLPDQLEDRLHTKKWSIRSFMIPLLLSGIMIITSIIIVFFNHHQQTEALTYYQHAEEHILNKEYQEADQALEHALSRYDDFPQAEDLYEFTQFTTDVLNEMDNINAQQAQLQFLQQAKRELERFSGEAYDLFLEDIQSMIIDRQISHVKDQLENDPSMDELPVILWETEAIDDPEAYDLAQEIRDQISAYTIDNANEYLQQNQFSEARDTIQSGLYYLPNDDKLESLLATVDREQTLFEDAQDDRMKQAYSEYEDEMDINENHAVQINDLEINIENSRVEIAGEVESSATIPIHAVKINYSLLDDDESSVDTFELYVYPETLYPNEIGHFDHTHFDEELANQTTDYQIESITWLLD
;
A
#
# COMPACT_ATOMS: atom_id res chain seq x y z
N MET A 1 -78.96 -80.62 51.04
CA MET A 1 -79.86 -79.58 51.57
C MET A 1 -80.22 -78.64 50.44
N GLY A 2 -81.50 -78.31 50.31
CA GLY A 2 -81.98 -77.33 49.32
C GLY A 2 -82.24 -75.99 50.02
N TYR A 3 -82.37 -74.92 49.24
CA TYR A 3 -82.84 -73.63 49.75
C TYR A 3 -84.20 -73.30 49.14
N CYS A 4 -85.09 -72.68 49.92
CA CYS A 4 -86.36 -72.21 49.41
C CYS A 4 -86.12 -71.14 48.34
N PRO A 5 -86.66 -71.26 47.11
CA PRO A 5 -86.47 -70.25 46.06
C PRO A 5 -87.17 -68.92 46.39
N HIS A 6 -88.16 -68.94 47.29
CA HIS A 6 -88.93 -67.74 47.65
C HIS A 6 -88.30 -66.93 48.79
N CYS A 7 -87.74 -67.59 49.81
CA CYS A 7 -87.20 -66.90 50.99
C CYS A 7 -85.72 -67.21 51.30
N GLY A 8 -85.11 -68.16 50.60
CA GLY A 8 -83.71 -68.53 50.79
C GLY A 8 -83.42 -69.32 52.08
N SER A 9 -84.43 -69.74 52.85
CA SER A 9 -84.22 -70.59 54.03
C SER A 9 -83.79 -72.00 53.63
N GLU A 10 -82.98 -72.66 54.47
CA GLU A 10 -82.63 -74.07 54.28
C GLU A 10 -83.88 -74.95 54.44
N VAL A 11 -84.05 -75.91 53.52
CA VAL A 11 -85.19 -76.84 53.50
C VAL A 11 -84.70 -78.27 53.30
N TYR A 12 -85.37 -79.22 53.95
CA TYR A 12 -85.07 -80.64 53.84
C TYR A 12 -85.68 -81.25 52.57
N PRO A 13 -85.12 -82.35 52.04
CA PRO A 13 -85.55 -82.93 50.76
C PRO A 13 -87.00 -83.42 50.76
N ASP A 14 -87.50 -83.85 51.91
CA ASP A 14 -88.82 -84.41 52.16
C ASP A 14 -89.90 -83.35 52.49
N GLU A 15 -89.52 -82.08 52.63
CA GLU A 15 -90.47 -80.99 52.89
C GLU A 15 -91.23 -80.60 51.60
N THR A 16 -92.56 -80.59 51.69
CA THR A 16 -93.48 -80.17 50.61
C THR A 16 -93.79 -78.66 50.66
N PHE A 17 -93.68 -78.05 51.84
CA PHE A 17 -93.89 -76.62 52.09
C PHE A 17 -92.74 -76.06 52.90
N CYS A 18 -92.35 -74.82 52.63
CA CYS A 18 -91.31 -74.15 53.41
C CYS A 18 -91.84 -73.79 54.80
N ILE A 19 -91.17 -74.26 55.85
CA ILE A 19 -91.54 -73.96 57.26
C ILE A 19 -91.44 -72.47 57.61
N HIS A 20 -90.68 -71.68 56.84
CA HIS A 20 -90.50 -70.25 57.11
C HIS A 20 -91.45 -69.34 56.34
N CYS A 21 -91.71 -69.61 55.06
CA CYS A 21 -92.57 -68.75 54.24
C CYS A 21 -93.93 -69.37 53.89
N GLY A 22 -94.17 -70.64 54.22
CA GLY A 22 -95.44 -71.34 53.97
C GLY A 22 -95.71 -71.73 52.51
N GLU A 23 -94.86 -71.31 51.58
CA GLU A 23 -95.02 -71.57 50.15
C GLU A 23 -94.70 -73.03 49.78
N LYS A 24 -95.40 -73.58 48.78
CA LYS A 24 -95.16 -74.94 48.30
C LYS A 24 -93.77 -75.02 47.64
N LEU A 25 -92.96 -75.99 48.06
CA LEU A 25 -91.64 -76.22 47.49
C LEU A 25 -91.79 -76.99 46.16
N PRO A 26 -90.94 -76.69 45.15
CA PRO A 26 -90.92 -77.44 43.90
C PRO A 26 -90.66 -78.94 44.16
N ASP A 27 -91.38 -79.82 43.47
CA ASP A 27 -91.27 -81.27 43.67
C ASP A 27 -89.92 -81.84 43.18
N GLN A 28 -89.22 -81.12 42.29
CA GLN A 28 -87.89 -81.47 41.81
C GLN A 28 -86.80 -80.77 42.64
N LEU A 29 -85.87 -81.56 43.19
CA LEU A 29 -84.79 -81.09 44.06
C LEU A 29 -83.82 -80.13 43.34
N GLU A 30 -83.69 -80.26 42.02
CA GLU A 30 -82.80 -79.44 41.18
C GLU A 30 -83.21 -77.96 41.18
N ASP A 31 -84.51 -77.67 41.21
CA ASP A 31 -85.04 -76.30 41.29
C ASP A 31 -84.81 -75.64 42.66
N ARG A 32 -84.38 -76.41 43.67
CA ARG A 32 -84.05 -75.92 45.03
C ARG A 32 -82.59 -75.49 45.18
N LEU A 33 -81.79 -75.58 44.11
CA LEU A 33 -80.36 -75.24 44.08
C LEU A 33 -80.10 -73.97 43.25
N HIS A 34 -80.49 -72.80 43.76
CA HIS A 34 -80.16 -71.53 43.11
C HIS A 34 -78.68 -71.15 43.31
N THR A 35 -77.79 -71.54 42.39
CA THR A 35 -76.48 -70.89 42.24
C THR A 35 -76.63 -69.67 41.35
N LYS A 36 -76.53 -68.46 41.92
CA LYS A 36 -76.50 -67.19 41.18
C LYS A 36 -75.24 -67.16 40.31
N LYS A 37 -75.33 -67.57 39.04
CA LYS A 37 -74.23 -67.51 38.07
C LYS A 37 -73.88 -66.05 37.81
N TRP A 38 -72.75 -65.60 38.36
CA TRP A 38 -72.17 -64.29 38.06
C TRP A 38 -71.81 -64.25 36.57
N SER A 39 -72.41 -63.32 35.83
CA SER A 39 -72.32 -63.25 34.38
C SER A 39 -70.91 -62.81 33.97
N ILE A 40 -70.17 -63.69 33.31
CA ILE A 40 -68.83 -63.44 32.75
C ILE A 40 -68.80 -62.17 31.87
N ARG A 41 -69.94 -61.75 31.28
CA ARG A 41 -70.05 -60.49 30.50
C ARG A 41 -69.71 -59.24 31.31
N SER A 42 -69.95 -59.20 32.61
CA SER A 42 -69.66 -58.03 33.44
C SER A 42 -68.16 -57.83 33.73
N PHE A 43 -67.34 -58.89 33.60
CA PHE A 43 -65.88 -58.81 33.72
C PHE A 43 -65.16 -58.67 32.38
N MET A 44 -65.78 -59.12 31.28
CA MET A 44 -65.20 -59.01 29.93
C MET A 44 -65.13 -57.57 29.41
N ILE A 45 -66.09 -56.71 29.78
CA ILE A 45 -66.13 -55.30 29.34
C ILE A 45 -64.89 -54.50 29.81
N PRO A 46 -64.51 -54.46 31.11
CA PRO A 46 -63.32 -53.73 31.55
C PRO A 46 -62.02 -54.33 31.00
N LEU A 47 -61.96 -55.66 30.82
CA LEU A 47 -60.80 -56.33 30.21
C LEU A 47 -60.61 -55.90 28.75
N LEU A 48 -61.68 -55.85 27.97
CA LEU A 48 -61.64 -55.44 26.57
C LEU A 48 -61.24 -53.95 26.44
N LEU A 49 -61.78 -53.08 27.29
CA LEU A 49 -61.39 -51.66 27.35
C LEU A 49 -59.92 -51.47 27.71
N SER A 50 -59.39 -52.22 28.69
CA SER A 50 -57.96 -52.20 29.01
C SER A 50 -57.09 -52.71 27.86
N GLY A 51 -57.54 -53.74 27.13
CA GLY A 51 -56.86 -54.26 25.95
C GLY A 51 -56.77 -53.23 24.83
N ILE A 52 -57.86 -52.49 24.57
CA ILE A 52 -57.87 -51.40 23.58
C ILE A 52 -56.90 -50.29 24.00
N MET A 53 -56.90 -49.85 25.27
CA MET A 53 -55.97 -48.82 25.75
C MET A 53 -54.49 -49.21 25.61
N ILE A 54 -54.17 -50.49 25.85
CA ILE A 54 -52.80 -50.99 25.67
C ILE A 54 -52.44 -50.97 24.18
N ILE A 55 -53.33 -51.43 23.30
CA ILE A 55 -53.09 -51.43 21.85
C ILE A 55 -52.91 -50.00 21.32
N THR A 56 -53.76 -49.05 21.72
CA THR A 56 -53.62 -47.64 21.32
C THR A 56 -52.32 -47.04 21.83
N SER A 57 -51.90 -47.36 23.06
CA SER A 57 -50.63 -46.89 23.61
C SER A 57 -49.43 -47.44 22.84
N ILE A 58 -49.46 -48.72 22.44
CA ILE A 58 -48.41 -49.34 21.62
C ILE A 58 -48.33 -48.67 20.25
N ILE A 59 -49.48 -48.39 19.62
CA ILE A 59 -49.51 -47.70 18.32
C ILE A 59 -48.90 -46.30 18.44
N ILE A 60 -49.24 -45.55 19.49
CA ILE A 60 -48.68 -44.22 19.72
C ILE A 60 -47.17 -44.28 19.94
N VAL A 61 -46.68 -45.20 20.78
CA VAL A 61 -45.24 -45.37 21.04
C VAL A 61 -44.49 -45.77 19.77
N PHE A 62 -45.04 -46.70 18.99
CA PHE A 62 -44.42 -47.15 17.74
C PHE A 62 -44.37 -46.02 16.71
N PHE A 63 -45.47 -45.27 16.56
CA PHE A 63 -45.51 -44.11 15.66
C PHE A 63 -44.52 -43.03 16.08
N ASN A 64 -44.47 -42.68 17.37
CA ASN A 64 -43.53 -41.69 17.89
C ASN A 64 -42.07 -42.14 17.71
N HIS A 65 -41.78 -43.41 17.96
CA HIS A 65 -40.44 -43.97 17.77
C HIS A 65 -40.01 -43.96 16.30
N HIS A 66 -40.94 -44.27 15.40
CA HIS A 66 -40.67 -44.22 13.96
C HIS A 66 -40.37 -42.78 13.50
N GLN A 67 -41.18 -41.80 13.92
CA GLN A 67 -40.96 -40.37 13.63
C GLN A 67 -39.60 -39.88 14.16
N GLN A 68 -39.23 -40.25 15.39
CA GLN A 68 -37.92 -39.92 15.97
C GLN A 68 -36.76 -40.52 15.17
N THR A 69 -36.92 -41.76 14.66
CA THR A 69 -35.87 -42.42 13.88
C THR A 69 -35.69 -41.77 12.50
N GLU A 70 -36.79 -41.40 11.84
CA GLU A 70 -36.72 -40.64 10.59
C GLU A 70 -36.11 -39.26 10.80
N ALA A 71 -36.51 -38.53 11.85
CA ALA A 71 -35.94 -37.23 12.20
C ALA A 71 -34.43 -37.31 12.46
N LEU A 72 -33.98 -38.34 13.18
CA LEU A 72 -32.55 -38.58 13.40
C LEU A 72 -31.79 -38.87 12.10
N THR A 73 -32.41 -39.60 11.17
CA THR A 73 -31.80 -39.88 9.87
C THR A 73 -31.63 -38.61 9.05
N TYR A 74 -32.63 -37.72 9.04
CA TYR A 74 -32.52 -36.41 8.39
C TYR A 74 -31.47 -35.51 9.05
N TYR A 75 -31.40 -35.51 10.39
CA TYR A 75 -30.37 -34.79 11.14
C TYR A 75 -28.95 -35.25 10.78
N GLN A 76 -28.73 -36.57 10.67
CA GLN A 76 -27.43 -37.12 10.25
C GLN A 76 -27.03 -36.72 8.83
N HIS A 77 -28.00 -36.68 7.89
CA HIS A 77 -27.72 -36.17 6.55
C HIS A 77 -27.36 -34.68 6.59
N ALA A 78 -27.99 -33.89 7.45
CA ALA A 78 -27.62 -32.48 7.61
C ALA A 78 -26.20 -32.31 8.14
N GLU A 79 -25.79 -33.11 9.13
CA GLU A 79 -24.40 -33.14 9.60
C GLU A 79 -23.43 -33.47 8.45
N GLU A 80 -23.75 -34.46 7.61
CA GLU A 80 -22.95 -34.82 6.44
C GLU A 80 -22.87 -33.67 5.42
N HIS A 81 -24.00 -33.02 5.14
CA HIS A 81 -24.03 -31.85 4.25
C HIS A 81 -23.19 -30.68 4.78
N ILE A 82 -23.24 -30.39 6.09
CA ILE A 82 -22.39 -29.36 6.72
C ILE A 82 -20.91 -29.70 6.57
N LEU A 83 -20.51 -30.95 6.80
CA LEU A 83 -19.13 -31.40 6.62
C LEU A 83 -18.65 -31.23 5.16
N ASN A 84 -19.56 -31.32 4.19
CA ASN A 84 -19.31 -31.08 2.78
C ASN A 84 -19.51 -29.60 2.36
N LYS A 85 -19.82 -28.70 3.30
CA LYS A 85 -20.10 -27.28 3.07
C LYS A 85 -21.36 -27.02 2.21
N GLU A 86 -22.26 -27.98 2.16
CA GLU A 86 -23.55 -27.94 1.46
C GLU A 86 -24.63 -27.38 2.41
N TYR A 87 -24.47 -26.13 2.84
CA TYR A 87 -25.29 -25.54 3.90
C TYR A 87 -26.78 -25.43 3.55
N GLN A 88 -27.10 -25.22 2.27
CA GLN A 88 -28.49 -25.13 1.81
C GLN A 88 -29.19 -26.50 1.85
N GLU A 89 -28.48 -27.56 1.49
CA GLU A 89 -28.97 -28.94 1.58
C GLU A 89 -29.12 -29.38 3.04
N ALA A 90 -28.18 -28.97 3.90
CA ALA A 90 -28.28 -29.19 5.34
C ALA A 90 -29.52 -28.52 5.95
N ASP A 91 -29.81 -27.27 5.55
CA ASP A 91 -30.99 -26.53 5.98
C ASP A 91 -32.29 -27.27 5.63
N GLN A 92 -32.41 -27.76 4.39
CA GLN A 92 -33.57 -28.54 3.94
C GLN A 92 -33.71 -29.88 4.69
N ALA A 93 -32.59 -30.56 4.96
CA ALA A 93 -32.60 -31.79 5.73
C ALA A 93 -33.06 -31.55 7.18
N LEU A 94 -32.67 -30.43 7.79
CA LEU A 94 -33.09 -30.06 9.15
C LEU A 94 -34.55 -29.63 9.21
N GLU A 95 -35.06 -28.90 8.20
CA GLU A 95 -36.48 -28.62 8.06
C GLU A 95 -37.29 -29.93 8.01
N HIS A 96 -36.82 -30.92 7.26
CA HIS A 96 -37.43 -32.25 7.24
C HIS A 96 -37.34 -32.97 8.60
N ALA A 97 -36.21 -32.90 9.31
CA ALA A 97 -36.07 -33.49 10.64
C ALA A 97 -37.08 -32.90 11.64
N LEU A 98 -37.18 -31.57 11.69
CA LEU A 98 -38.09 -30.85 12.58
C LEU A 98 -39.56 -31.12 12.22
N SER A 99 -39.90 -31.20 10.92
CA SER A 99 -41.27 -31.54 10.48
C SER A 99 -41.75 -32.94 10.92
N ARG A 100 -40.81 -33.85 11.23
CA ARG A 100 -41.09 -35.21 11.69
C ARG A 100 -41.19 -35.29 13.21
N TYR A 101 -40.36 -34.50 13.91
CA TYR A 101 -40.28 -34.50 15.36
C TYR A 101 -39.92 -33.09 15.87
N ASP A 102 -40.96 -32.31 16.18
CA ASP A 102 -40.82 -30.90 16.59
C ASP A 102 -40.02 -30.70 17.91
N ASP A 103 -39.99 -31.71 18.80
CA ASP A 103 -39.31 -31.63 20.11
C ASP A 103 -37.86 -32.15 20.01
N PHE A 104 -37.08 -31.56 19.08
CA PHE A 104 -35.70 -31.93 18.79
C PHE A 104 -34.73 -30.74 18.92
N PRO A 105 -34.32 -30.37 20.15
CA PRO A 105 -33.52 -29.16 20.40
C PRO A 105 -32.22 -29.08 19.61
N GLN A 106 -31.52 -30.20 19.41
CA GLN A 106 -30.26 -30.22 18.65
C GLN A 106 -30.47 -29.93 17.16
N ALA A 107 -31.59 -30.38 16.60
CA ALA A 107 -31.95 -30.07 15.21
C ALA A 107 -32.38 -28.61 15.09
N GLU A 108 -33.05 -28.05 16.10
CA GLU A 108 -33.43 -26.63 16.14
C GLU A 108 -32.20 -25.72 16.20
N ASP A 109 -31.24 -26.01 17.08
CA ASP A 109 -29.97 -25.26 17.19
C ASP A 109 -29.17 -25.31 15.88
N LEU A 110 -29.06 -26.50 15.28
CA LEU A 110 -28.33 -26.69 14.02
C LEU A 110 -29.05 -26.04 12.85
N TYR A 111 -30.39 -26.01 12.86
CA TYR A 111 -31.20 -25.35 11.84
C TYR A 111 -31.03 -23.82 11.89
N GLU A 112 -31.03 -23.22 13.08
CA GLU A 112 -30.75 -21.79 13.22
C GLU A 112 -29.36 -21.43 12.68
N PHE A 113 -28.37 -22.30 12.90
CA PHE A 113 -27.04 -22.15 12.33
C PHE A 113 -27.05 -22.23 10.80
N THR A 114 -27.67 -23.25 10.19
CA THR A 114 -27.70 -23.41 8.72
C THR A 114 -28.48 -22.32 8.02
N GLN A 115 -29.54 -21.81 8.65
CA GLN A 115 -30.26 -20.63 8.14
C GLN A 115 -29.34 -19.42 8.11
N PHE A 116 -28.63 -19.16 9.21
CA PHE A 116 -27.68 -18.07 9.28
C PHE A 116 -26.57 -18.19 8.22
N THR A 117 -25.95 -19.35 8.06
CA THR A 117 -24.90 -19.53 7.06
C THR A 117 -25.43 -19.36 5.64
N THR A 118 -26.61 -19.90 5.34
CA THR A 118 -27.26 -19.75 4.04
C THR A 118 -27.62 -18.30 3.74
N ASP A 119 -28.13 -17.55 4.72
CA ASP A 119 -28.42 -16.12 4.58
C ASP A 119 -27.15 -15.30 4.29
N VAL A 120 -26.05 -15.60 5.00
CA VAL A 120 -24.75 -14.95 4.77
C VAL A 120 -24.27 -15.20 3.34
N LEU A 121 -24.31 -16.45 2.87
CA LEU A 121 -23.86 -16.81 1.52
C LEU A 121 -24.72 -16.15 0.43
N ASN A 122 -26.05 -16.17 0.60
CA ASN A 122 -26.97 -15.57 -0.37
C ASN A 122 -26.85 -14.04 -0.42
N GLU A 123 -26.72 -13.38 0.73
CA GLU A 123 -26.58 -11.92 0.78
C GLU A 123 -25.25 -11.48 0.19
N MET A 124 -24.17 -12.24 0.41
CA MET A 124 -22.88 -11.97 -0.21
C MET A 124 -22.93 -11.90 -1.75
N ASP A 125 -23.69 -12.80 -2.38
CA ASP A 125 -23.86 -12.84 -3.83
C ASP A 125 -24.65 -11.63 -4.36
N ASN A 126 -25.47 -11.00 -3.52
CA ASN A 126 -26.28 -9.83 -3.88
C ASN A 126 -25.54 -8.50 -3.71
N ILE A 127 -24.48 -8.46 -2.90
CA ILE A 127 -23.71 -7.23 -2.66
C ILE A 127 -22.66 -7.06 -3.78
N ASN A 128 -22.85 -6.06 -4.64
CA ASN A 128 -21.93 -5.80 -5.76
C ASN A 128 -20.62 -5.10 -5.37
N ALA A 129 -20.64 -4.28 -4.30
CA ALA A 129 -19.49 -3.48 -3.92
C ALA A 129 -18.56 -4.28 -2.98
N GLN A 130 -17.30 -4.48 -3.36
CA GLN A 130 -16.34 -5.27 -2.59
C GLN A 130 -16.18 -4.78 -1.14
N GLN A 131 -16.11 -3.47 -0.91
CA GLN A 131 -15.97 -2.94 0.44
C GLN A 131 -17.21 -3.18 1.30
N ALA A 132 -18.40 -3.18 0.69
CA ALA A 132 -19.62 -3.56 1.38
C ALA A 132 -19.64 -5.06 1.71
N GLN A 133 -19.12 -5.92 0.82
CA GLN A 133 -18.96 -7.36 1.08
C GLN A 133 -18.02 -7.61 2.26
N LEU A 134 -16.89 -6.91 2.34
CA LEU A 134 -15.94 -7.03 3.45
C LEU A 134 -16.57 -6.62 4.79
N GLN A 135 -17.30 -5.49 4.82
CA GLN A 135 -18.01 -5.04 6.01
C GLN A 135 -19.09 -6.04 6.45
N PHE A 136 -19.83 -6.60 5.47
CA PHE A 136 -20.83 -7.61 5.70
C PHE A 136 -20.21 -8.89 6.29
N LEU A 137 -19.13 -9.41 5.70
CA LEU A 137 -18.40 -10.57 6.22
C LEU A 137 -17.87 -10.37 7.64
N GLN A 138 -17.34 -9.18 7.95
CA GLN A 138 -16.91 -8.86 9.32
C GLN A 138 -18.09 -8.83 10.30
N GLN A 139 -19.27 -8.41 9.85
CA GLN A 139 -20.48 -8.47 10.66
C GLN A 139 -20.95 -9.92 10.85
N ALA A 140 -21.01 -10.71 9.77
CA ALA A 140 -21.33 -12.13 9.83
C ALA A 140 -20.38 -12.87 10.79
N LYS A 141 -19.08 -12.58 10.75
CA LYS A 141 -18.09 -13.15 11.70
C LYS A 141 -18.46 -12.86 13.16
N ARG A 142 -18.90 -11.64 13.48
CA ARG A 142 -19.30 -11.27 14.86
C ARG A 142 -20.61 -11.94 15.26
N GLU A 143 -21.57 -12.03 14.34
CA GLU A 143 -22.85 -12.68 14.60
C GLU A 143 -22.69 -14.20 14.75
N LEU A 144 -21.71 -14.79 14.04
CA LEU A 144 -21.35 -16.19 14.14
C LEU A 144 -20.88 -16.58 15.56
N GLU A 145 -20.33 -15.64 16.35
CA GLU A 145 -19.85 -15.88 17.73
C GLU A 145 -20.94 -16.36 18.71
N ARG A 146 -22.23 -16.22 18.34
CA ARG A 146 -23.35 -16.76 19.14
C ARG A 146 -23.46 -18.28 19.06
N PHE A 147 -22.86 -18.90 18.05
CA PHE A 147 -22.84 -20.34 17.85
C PHE A 147 -21.56 -20.97 18.40
N SER A 148 -21.55 -22.29 18.54
CA SER A 148 -20.38 -23.04 19.01
C SER A 148 -20.41 -24.47 18.50
N GLY A 149 -19.24 -25.10 18.38
CA GLY A 149 -19.09 -26.49 17.93
C GLY A 149 -18.38 -26.62 16.58
N GLU A 150 -18.28 -27.84 16.07
CA GLU A 150 -17.51 -28.14 14.86
C GLU A 150 -18.06 -27.44 13.60
N ALA A 151 -19.39 -27.37 13.46
CA ALA A 151 -20.03 -26.62 12.37
C ALA A 151 -19.67 -25.13 12.39
N TYR A 152 -19.60 -24.53 13.59
CA TYR A 152 -19.15 -23.15 13.78
C TYR A 152 -17.70 -22.99 13.35
N ASP A 153 -16.79 -23.88 13.79
CA ASP A 153 -15.37 -23.79 13.47
C ASP A 153 -15.13 -23.88 11.96
N LEU A 154 -15.84 -24.79 11.27
CA LEU A 154 -15.80 -24.95 9.82
C LEU A 154 -16.22 -23.67 9.08
N PHE A 155 -17.37 -23.09 9.46
CA PHE A 155 -17.85 -21.88 8.78
C PHE A 155 -17.06 -20.63 9.18
N LEU A 156 -16.49 -20.59 10.38
CA LEU A 156 -15.57 -19.53 10.80
C LEU A 156 -14.33 -19.51 9.90
N GLU A 157 -13.77 -20.67 9.57
CA GLU A 157 -12.66 -20.80 8.63
C GLU A 157 -13.08 -20.31 7.23
N ASP A 158 -14.26 -20.69 6.74
CA ASP A 158 -14.81 -20.23 5.46
C ASP A 158 -14.95 -18.70 5.43
N ILE A 159 -15.55 -18.09 6.45
CA ILE A 159 -15.67 -16.63 6.54
C ILE A 159 -14.29 -15.96 6.58
N GLN A 160 -13.33 -16.52 7.31
CA GLN A 160 -11.98 -15.97 7.37
C GLN A 160 -11.28 -16.01 6.00
N SER A 161 -11.40 -17.14 5.29
CA SER A 161 -10.89 -17.26 3.92
C SER A 161 -11.54 -16.22 3.01
N MET A 162 -12.88 -16.09 3.04
CA MET A 162 -13.58 -15.09 2.23
C MET A 162 -13.16 -13.66 2.56
N ILE A 163 -12.90 -13.34 3.83
CA ILE A 163 -12.38 -12.02 4.22
C ILE A 163 -11.02 -11.77 3.59
N ILE A 164 -10.10 -12.72 3.72
CA ILE A 164 -8.74 -12.64 3.16
C ILE A 164 -8.81 -12.47 1.64
N ASP A 165 -9.58 -13.32 0.95
CA ASP A 165 -9.77 -13.27 -0.51
C ASP A 165 -10.28 -11.89 -0.96
N ARG A 166 -11.24 -11.31 -0.24
CA ARG A 166 -11.76 -9.96 -0.54
C ARG A 166 -10.75 -8.86 -0.27
N GLN A 167 -9.95 -8.98 0.78
CA GLN A 167 -8.87 -8.01 1.06
C GLN A 167 -7.79 -8.06 -0.02
N ILE A 168 -7.36 -9.26 -0.43
CA ILE A 168 -6.39 -9.44 -1.52
C ILE A 168 -6.94 -8.90 -2.84
N SER A 169 -8.20 -9.22 -3.17
CA SER A 169 -8.84 -8.68 -4.37
C SER A 169 -8.93 -7.16 -4.35
N HIS A 170 -9.19 -6.56 -3.19
CA HIS A 170 -9.24 -5.11 -3.05
C HIS A 170 -7.87 -4.47 -3.32
N VAL A 171 -6.80 -5.03 -2.76
CA VAL A 171 -5.42 -4.58 -2.99
C VAL A 171 -5.07 -4.69 -4.48
N LYS A 172 -5.40 -5.82 -5.13
CA LYS A 172 -5.17 -5.99 -6.57
C LYS A 172 -5.88 -4.94 -7.40
N ASP A 173 -7.16 -4.68 -7.12
CA ASP A 173 -7.92 -3.64 -7.82
C ASP A 173 -7.30 -2.25 -7.61
N GLN A 174 -6.78 -1.95 -6.41
CA GLN A 174 -6.08 -0.68 -6.18
C GLN A 174 -4.80 -0.58 -7.03
N LEU A 175 -4.03 -1.66 -7.15
CA LEU A 175 -2.80 -1.69 -7.95
C LEU A 175 -3.07 -1.61 -9.45
N GLU A 176 -4.16 -2.21 -9.95
CA GLU A 176 -4.55 -2.09 -11.35
C GLU A 176 -4.94 -0.66 -11.77
N ASN A 177 -5.28 0.20 -10.80
CA ASN A 177 -5.68 1.59 -11.02
C ASN A 177 -4.50 2.59 -11.01
N ASP A 178 -3.26 2.10 -11.10
CA ASP A 178 -2.03 2.92 -11.16
C ASP A 178 -1.94 3.92 -9.99
N PRO A 179 -1.81 3.42 -8.74
CA PRO A 179 -1.83 4.26 -7.55
C PRO A 179 -0.64 5.22 -7.55
N SER A 180 -0.87 6.41 -7.01
CA SER A 180 0.18 7.40 -6.86
C SER A 180 1.22 7.00 -5.82
N MET A 181 2.39 7.63 -5.87
CA MET A 181 3.48 7.44 -4.90
C MET A 181 3.02 7.64 -3.44
N ASP A 182 2.08 8.54 -3.20
CA ASP A 182 1.56 8.81 -1.85
C ASP A 182 0.56 7.73 -1.38
N GLU A 183 -0.06 7.00 -2.31
CA GLU A 183 -1.04 5.94 -2.01
C GLU A 183 -0.36 4.59 -1.77
N LEU A 184 0.73 4.29 -2.48
CA LEU A 184 1.45 3.02 -2.38
C LEU A 184 1.85 2.63 -0.93
N PRO A 185 2.36 3.54 -0.06
CA PRO A 185 2.67 3.18 1.33
C PRO A 185 1.45 2.77 2.15
N VAL A 186 0.27 3.35 1.86
CA VAL A 186 -0.98 2.99 2.54
C VAL A 186 -1.42 1.60 2.11
N ILE A 187 -1.40 1.33 0.79
CA ILE A 187 -1.74 0.02 0.24
C ILE A 187 -0.77 -1.03 0.78
N LEU A 188 0.52 -0.71 0.87
CA LEU A 188 1.54 -1.60 1.43
C LEU A 188 1.22 -1.98 2.88
N TRP A 189 0.90 -1.00 3.72
CA TRP A 189 0.56 -1.24 5.12
C TRP A 189 -0.70 -2.10 5.28
N GLU A 190 -1.72 -1.84 4.45
CA GLU A 190 -2.94 -2.65 4.42
C GLU A 190 -2.64 -4.09 3.99
N THR A 191 -1.78 -4.27 3.00
CA THR A 191 -1.39 -5.59 2.47
C THR A 191 -0.58 -6.40 3.49
N GLU A 192 0.37 -5.77 4.19
CA GLU A 192 1.18 -6.43 5.22
C GLU A 192 0.37 -6.88 6.45
N ALA A 193 -0.81 -6.30 6.65
CA ALA A 193 -1.72 -6.69 7.73
C ALA A 193 -2.49 -7.98 7.42
N ILE A 194 -2.45 -8.47 6.17
CA ILE A 194 -3.12 -9.70 5.73
C ILE A 194 -2.16 -10.88 5.93
N ASP A 195 -2.55 -11.83 6.79
CA ASP A 195 -1.77 -13.04 7.05
C ASP A 195 -2.05 -14.11 5.99
N ASP A 196 -1.53 -13.88 4.77
CA ASP A 196 -1.67 -14.79 3.64
C ASP A 196 -0.42 -14.79 2.73
N PRO A 197 0.01 -15.95 2.20
CA PRO A 197 1.17 -16.03 1.29
C PRO A 197 1.05 -15.15 0.04
N GLU A 198 -0.14 -15.02 -0.55
CA GLU A 198 -0.36 -14.17 -1.72
C GLU A 198 -0.26 -12.68 -1.35
N ALA A 199 -0.72 -12.29 -0.16
CA ALA A 199 -0.53 -10.92 0.33
C ALA A 199 0.96 -10.58 0.53
N TYR A 200 1.77 -11.55 0.96
CA TYR A 200 3.23 -11.35 1.06
C TYR A 200 3.86 -11.05 -0.32
N ASP A 201 3.46 -11.78 -1.36
CA ASP A 201 3.95 -11.57 -2.72
C ASP A 201 3.51 -10.20 -3.26
N LEU A 202 2.24 -9.81 -3.04
CA LEU A 202 1.74 -8.47 -3.38
C LEU A 202 2.49 -7.36 -2.65
N ALA A 203 2.80 -7.55 -1.37
CA ALA A 203 3.58 -6.58 -0.61
C ALA A 203 4.97 -6.37 -1.23
N GLN A 204 5.61 -7.42 -1.74
CA GLN A 204 6.89 -7.27 -2.46
C GLN A 204 6.74 -6.50 -3.76
N GLU A 205 5.69 -6.77 -4.55
CA GLU A 205 5.41 -6.00 -5.76
C GLU A 205 5.21 -4.52 -5.46
N ILE A 206 4.47 -4.18 -4.40
CA ILE A 206 4.26 -2.81 -3.96
C ILE A 206 5.59 -2.14 -3.56
N ARG A 207 6.48 -2.85 -2.84
CA ARG A 207 7.81 -2.32 -2.51
C ARG A 207 8.63 -2.03 -3.76
N ASP A 208 8.62 -2.94 -4.71
CA ASP A 208 9.34 -2.77 -5.97
C ASP A 208 8.81 -1.55 -6.74
N GLN A 209 7.50 -1.31 -6.74
CA GLN A 209 6.89 -0.11 -7.33
C GLN A 209 7.30 1.17 -6.60
N ILE A 210 7.24 1.21 -5.26
CA ILE A 210 7.70 2.36 -4.46
C ILE A 210 9.18 2.67 -4.75
N SER A 211 10.03 1.63 -4.80
CA SER A 211 11.45 1.73 -5.12
C SER A 211 11.64 2.32 -6.52
N ALA A 212 10.94 1.79 -7.53
CA ALA A 212 11.01 2.26 -8.91
C ALA A 212 10.58 3.73 -9.06
N TYR A 213 9.42 4.11 -8.52
CA TYR A 213 8.95 5.51 -8.55
C TYR A 213 9.94 6.46 -7.88
N THR A 214 10.49 6.06 -6.74
CA THR A 214 11.49 6.87 -6.02
C THR A 214 12.74 7.07 -6.88
N ILE A 215 13.24 6.01 -7.51
CA ILE A 215 14.43 6.04 -8.37
C ILE A 215 14.18 6.94 -9.59
N ASP A 216 13.05 6.79 -10.26
CA ASP A 216 12.72 7.55 -11.46
C ASP A 216 12.60 9.05 -11.17
N ASN A 217 11.88 9.42 -10.12
CA ASN A 217 11.73 10.82 -9.70
C ASN A 217 13.07 11.43 -9.24
N ALA A 218 13.86 10.69 -8.47
CA ALA A 218 15.17 11.16 -8.02
C ALA A 218 16.14 11.35 -9.20
N ASN A 219 16.10 10.46 -10.19
CA ASN A 219 16.90 10.59 -11.41
C ASN A 219 16.47 11.81 -12.25
N GLU A 220 15.18 12.13 -12.31
CA GLU A 220 14.70 13.35 -12.98
C GLU A 220 15.27 14.62 -12.33
N TYR A 221 15.28 14.69 -10.99
CA TYR A 221 15.91 15.78 -10.25
C TYR A 221 17.42 15.83 -10.46
N LEU A 222 18.10 14.69 -10.46
CA LEU A 222 19.54 14.61 -10.74
C LEU A 222 19.90 15.15 -12.12
N GLN A 223 19.13 14.82 -13.16
CA GLN A 223 19.34 15.34 -14.52
C GLN A 223 19.25 16.87 -14.60
N GLN A 224 18.51 17.49 -13.67
CA GLN A 224 18.33 18.93 -13.57
C GLN A 224 19.33 19.58 -12.59
N ASN A 225 20.28 18.83 -12.04
CA ASN A 225 21.20 19.23 -10.96
C ASN A 225 20.48 19.69 -9.68
N GLN A 226 19.26 19.20 -9.45
CA GLN A 226 18.47 19.44 -8.24
C GLN A 226 18.80 18.40 -7.16
N PHE A 227 20.03 18.46 -6.65
CA PHE A 227 20.55 17.44 -5.72
C PHE A 227 19.78 17.35 -4.39
N SER A 228 19.24 18.48 -3.91
CA SER A 228 18.49 18.50 -2.65
C SER A 228 17.15 17.77 -2.80
N GLU A 229 16.44 18.05 -3.88
CA GLU A 229 15.17 17.42 -4.22
C GLU A 229 15.33 15.92 -4.51
N ALA A 230 16.40 15.53 -5.22
CA ALA A 230 16.74 14.12 -5.42
C ALA A 230 16.97 13.41 -4.09
N ARG A 231 17.76 14.01 -3.18
CA ARG A 231 18.03 13.47 -1.85
C ARG A 231 16.75 13.31 -1.03
N ASP A 232 15.94 14.35 -0.95
CA ASP A 232 14.69 14.36 -0.16
C ASP A 232 13.71 13.30 -0.67
N THR A 233 13.64 13.11 -1.99
CA THR A 233 12.84 12.06 -2.62
C THR A 233 13.30 10.67 -2.19
N ILE A 234 14.61 10.39 -2.27
CA ILE A 234 15.18 9.09 -1.88
C ILE A 234 15.00 8.82 -0.38
N GLN A 235 15.24 9.82 0.46
CA GLN A 235 15.06 9.70 1.91
C GLN A 235 13.60 9.42 2.28
N SER A 236 12.65 10.02 1.55
CA SER A 236 11.23 9.73 1.70
C SER A 236 10.90 8.30 1.28
N GLY A 237 11.50 7.77 0.21
CA GLY A 237 11.38 6.37 -0.17
C GLY A 237 11.96 5.42 0.89
N LEU A 238 13.17 5.72 1.40
CA LEU A 238 13.83 4.95 2.46
C LEU A 238 13.07 4.97 3.80
N TYR A 239 12.24 5.99 4.07
CA TYR A 239 11.38 5.98 5.24
C TYR A 239 10.40 4.80 5.23
N TYR A 240 9.84 4.48 4.05
CA TYR A 240 8.95 3.33 3.87
C TYR A 240 9.71 2.04 3.57
N LEU A 241 10.87 2.13 2.92
CA LEU A 241 11.73 1.01 2.52
C LEU A 241 13.12 1.12 3.16
N PRO A 242 13.26 0.92 4.49
CA PRO A 242 14.49 1.26 5.21
C PRO A 242 15.70 0.38 4.89
N ASN A 243 15.53 -0.73 4.15
CA ASN A 243 16.60 -1.64 3.77
C ASN A 243 16.63 -1.86 2.24
N ASP A 244 16.23 -0.87 1.45
CA ASP A 244 16.32 -0.96 -0.01
C ASP A 244 17.74 -0.57 -0.49
N ASP A 245 18.52 -1.58 -0.85
CA ASP A 245 19.91 -1.43 -1.33
C ASP A 245 20.03 -0.49 -2.55
N LYS A 246 19.00 -0.44 -3.43
CA LYS A 246 19.03 0.41 -4.61
C LYS A 246 18.90 1.88 -4.22
N LEU A 247 17.98 2.18 -3.30
CA LEU A 247 17.77 3.53 -2.78
C LEU A 247 18.98 4.03 -1.99
N GLU A 248 19.58 3.19 -1.14
CA GLU A 248 20.80 3.54 -0.41
C GLU A 248 21.97 3.85 -1.37
N SER A 249 22.14 3.01 -2.40
CA SER A 249 23.17 3.21 -3.43
C SER A 249 22.94 4.50 -4.24
N LEU A 250 21.68 4.79 -4.57
CA LEU A 250 21.31 6.01 -5.28
C LEU A 250 21.57 7.25 -4.42
N LEU A 251 21.24 7.21 -3.12
CA LEU A 251 21.53 8.30 -2.19
C LEU A 251 23.03 8.62 -2.15
N ALA A 252 23.87 7.60 -2.02
CA ALA A 252 25.33 7.76 -2.05
C ALA A 252 25.82 8.33 -3.40
N THR A 253 25.14 7.98 -4.50
CA THR A 253 25.44 8.51 -5.83
C THR A 253 25.10 10.00 -5.93
N VAL A 254 23.92 10.42 -5.44
CA VAL A 254 23.52 11.84 -5.38
C VAL A 254 24.54 12.65 -4.59
N ASP A 255 24.93 12.19 -3.40
CA ASP A 255 25.87 12.91 -2.53
C ASP A 255 27.26 13.07 -3.19
N ARG A 256 27.73 12.02 -3.87
CA ARG A 256 28.98 12.05 -4.63
C ARG A 256 28.90 13.02 -5.81
N GLU A 257 27.81 12.98 -6.58
CA GLU A 257 27.64 13.84 -7.75
C GLU A 257 27.48 15.31 -7.37
N GLN A 258 26.79 15.61 -6.28
CA GLN A 258 26.73 16.97 -5.74
C GLN A 258 28.12 17.49 -5.40
N THR A 259 28.91 16.71 -4.66
CA THR A 259 30.28 17.11 -4.27
C THR A 259 31.14 17.37 -5.50
N LEU A 260 31.09 16.47 -6.49
CA LEU A 260 31.85 16.63 -7.75
C LEU A 260 31.39 17.86 -8.55
N PHE A 261 30.09 18.16 -8.54
CA PHE A 261 29.55 19.34 -9.20
C PHE A 261 30.03 20.62 -8.51
N GLU A 262 29.96 20.69 -7.17
CA GLU A 262 30.43 21.82 -6.36
C GLU A 262 31.93 22.07 -6.55
N ASP A 263 32.75 21.02 -6.45
CA ASP A 263 34.20 21.11 -6.71
C ASP A 263 34.50 21.64 -8.11
N ALA A 264 33.77 21.16 -9.13
CA ALA A 264 33.93 21.61 -10.51
C ALA A 264 33.45 23.06 -10.74
N GLN A 265 32.55 23.59 -9.92
CA GLN A 265 32.18 25.02 -9.96
C GLN A 265 33.25 25.88 -9.29
N ASP A 266 33.76 25.44 -8.15
CA ASP A 266 34.84 26.12 -7.43
C ASP A 266 36.11 26.20 -8.29
N ASP A 267 36.46 25.13 -9.00
CA ASP A 267 37.62 25.13 -9.89
C ASP A 267 37.41 26.05 -11.11
N ARG A 268 36.19 26.08 -11.67
CA ARG A 268 35.84 27.04 -12.73
C ARG A 268 35.93 28.48 -12.26
N MET A 269 35.51 28.76 -11.03
CA MET A 269 35.61 30.08 -10.42
C MET A 269 37.08 30.49 -10.22
N LYS A 270 37.92 29.60 -9.68
CA LYS A 270 39.36 29.86 -9.51
C LYS A 270 40.05 30.13 -10.84
N GLN A 271 39.72 29.34 -11.86
CA GLN A 271 40.28 29.54 -13.21
C GLN A 271 39.88 30.91 -13.77
N ALA A 272 38.58 31.26 -13.72
CA ALA A 272 38.10 32.56 -14.20
C ALA A 272 38.75 33.73 -13.43
N TYR A 273 38.98 33.56 -12.12
CA TYR A 273 39.65 34.57 -11.31
C TYR A 273 41.13 34.72 -11.66
N SER A 274 41.85 33.61 -11.88
CA SER A 274 43.25 33.65 -12.33
C SER A 274 43.38 34.28 -13.71
N GLU A 275 42.50 33.92 -14.65
CA GLU A 275 42.47 34.51 -15.99
C GLU A 275 42.22 36.02 -15.91
N TYR A 276 41.29 36.46 -15.06
CA TYR A 276 41.04 37.88 -14.80
C TYR A 276 42.27 38.60 -14.21
N GLU A 277 42.98 38.01 -13.26
CA GLU A 277 44.20 38.60 -12.68
C GLU A 277 45.32 38.72 -13.73
N ASP A 278 45.51 37.70 -14.58
CA ASP A 278 46.48 37.73 -15.68
C ASP A 278 46.13 38.81 -16.71
N GLU A 279 44.85 38.94 -17.06
CA GLU A 279 44.36 40.01 -17.95
C GLU A 279 44.59 41.40 -17.33
N MET A 280 44.34 41.56 -16.03
CA MET A 280 44.63 42.82 -15.33
C MET A 280 46.12 43.16 -15.35
N ASP A 281 47.02 42.21 -15.09
CA ASP A 281 48.46 42.45 -15.15
C ASP A 281 48.93 42.85 -16.56
N ILE A 282 48.39 42.19 -17.59
CA ILE A 282 48.65 42.58 -18.99
C ILE A 282 48.19 44.01 -19.23
N ASN A 283 46.97 44.36 -18.82
CA ASN A 283 46.42 45.69 -19.04
C ASN A 283 47.17 46.77 -18.25
N GLU A 284 47.58 46.52 -17.01
CA GLU A 284 48.25 47.51 -16.17
C GLU A 284 49.74 47.68 -16.49
N ASN A 285 50.43 46.61 -16.88
CA ASN A 285 51.90 46.59 -16.96
C ASN A 285 52.46 46.29 -18.36
N HIS A 286 51.70 45.59 -19.22
CA HIS A 286 52.21 45.05 -20.47
C HIS A 286 51.29 45.34 -21.68
N ALA A 287 50.47 46.38 -21.60
CA ALA A 287 49.42 46.67 -22.58
C ALA A 287 49.96 47.16 -23.93
N VAL A 288 51.23 47.57 -23.98
CA VAL A 288 51.80 48.31 -25.11
C VAL A 288 53.13 47.70 -25.55
N GLN A 289 53.22 47.29 -26.81
CA GLN A 289 54.44 46.78 -27.44
C GLN A 289 54.89 47.70 -28.58
N ILE A 290 56.17 48.00 -28.67
CA ILE A 290 56.74 48.78 -29.79
C ILE A 290 57.26 47.81 -30.84
N ASN A 291 56.77 47.95 -32.07
CA ASN A 291 57.08 47.04 -33.18
C ASN A 291 58.13 47.61 -34.13
N ASP A 292 58.09 48.91 -34.39
CA ASP A 292 59.04 49.58 -35.27
C ASP A 292 59.38 50.96 -34.72
N LEU A 293 60.66 51.34 -34.77
CA LEU A 293 61.13 52.62 -34.28
C LEU A 293 62.38 53.05 -35.04
N GLU A 294 62.23 54.11 -35.81
CA GLU A 294 63.25 54.69 -36.66
C GLU A 294 63.59 56.11 -36.19
N ILE A 295 64.89 56.42 -36.12
CA ILE A 295 65.41 57.77 -35.96
C ILE A 295 66.16 58.17 -37.23
N ASN A 296 65.85 59.34 -37.76
CA ASN A 296 66.55 59.94 -38.89
C ASN A 296 67.12 61.29 -38.48
N ILE A 297 68.44 61.39 -38.48
CA ILE A 297 69.19 62.58 -38.07
C ILE A 297 69.77 63.23 -39.33
N GLU A 298 69.30 64.45 -39.61
CA GLU A 298 69.83 65.31 -40.66
C GLU A 298 70.44 66.56 -40.04
N ASN A 299 71.35 67.25 -40.75
CA ASN A 299 72.14 68.40 -40.26
C ASN A 299 71.37 69.56 -39.57
N SER A 300 70.03 69.55 -39.57
CA SER A 300 69.19 70.59 -38.94
C SER A 300 67.89 70.06 -38.32
N ARG A 301 67.69 68.74 -38.28
CA ARG A 301 66.48 68.13 -37.71
C ARG A 301 66.69 66.69 -37.26
N VAL A 302 65.97 66.31 -36.21
CA VAL A 302 65.85 64.93 -35.75
C VAL A 302 64.41 64.49 -35.95
N GLU A 303 64.20 63.45 -36.74
CA GLU A 303 62.90 62.85 -37.00
C GLU A 303 62.82 61.48 -36.31
N ILE A 304 61.80 61.28 -35.49
CA ILE A 304 61.52 60.02 -34.81
C ILE A 304 60.15 59.56 -35.24
N ALA A 305 60.03 58.30 -35.66
CA ALA A 305 58.76 57.70 -36.06
C ALA A 305 58.72 56.22 -35.67
N GLY A 306 57.54 55.71 -35.36
CA GLY A 306 57.39 54.32 -35.00
C GLY A 306 55.94 53.84 -34.89
N GLU A 307 55.82 52.54 -34.63
CA GLU A 307 54.57 51.81 -34.50
C GLU A 307 54.46 51.15 -33.13
N VAL A 308 53.26 51.21 -32.57
CA VAL A 308 52.92 50.67 -31.26
C VAL A 308 51.71 49.75 -31.41
N GLU A 309 51.81 48.52 -30.92
CA GLU A 309 50.70 47.56 -30.89
C GLU A 309 50.12 47.43 -29.48
N SER A 310 48.79 47.44 -29.40
CA SER A 310 48.07 47.16 -28.15
C SER A 310 48.01 45.66 -27.89
N SER A 311 48.68 45.22 -26.82
CA SER A 311 48.57 43.85 -26.29
C SER A 311 47.53 43.72 -25.17
N ALA A 312 46.82 44.82 -24.86
CA ALA A 312 45.76 44.85 -23.85
C ALA A 312 44.55 44.01 -24.25
N THR A 313 43.81 43.49 -23.26
CA THR A 313 42.51 42.81 -23.47
C THR A 313 41.32 43.77 -23.48
N ILE A 314 41.53 45.03 -23.06
CA ILE A 314 40.56 46.13 -23.12
C ILE A 314 41.13 47.31 -23.91
N PRO A 315 40.28 48.26 -24.38
CA PRO A 315 40.78 49.47 -25.04
C PRO A 315 41.70 50.27 -24.11
N ILE A 316 42.78 50.79 -24.68
CA ILE A 316 43.70 51.70 -23.99
C ILE A 316 43.66 53.07 -24.65
N HIS A 317 43.76 54.10 -23.83
CA HIS A 317 43.62 55.50 -24.24
C HIS A 317 44.88 56.30 -23.96
N ALA A 318 45.11 57.34 -24.75
CA ALA A 318 46.12 58.37 -24.54
C ALA A 318 47.52 57.78 -24.29
N VAL A 319 47.93 56.81 -25.12
CA VAL A 319 49.25 56.17 -25.03
C VAL A 319 50.33 57.24 -25.26
N LYS A 320 51.14 57.47 -24.23
CA LYS A 320 52.20 58.48 -24.18
C LYS A 320 53.56 57.82 -24.07
N ILE A 321 54.49 58.22 -24.94
CA ILE A 321 55.86 57.74 -24.97
C ILE A 321 56.78 58.86 -24.48
N ASN A 322 57.53 58.59 -23.41
CA ASN A 322 58.62 59.44 -22.96
C ASN A 322 59.94 58.87 -23.48
N TYR A 323 60.71 59.66 -24.21
CA TYR A 323 61.98 59.24 -24.80
C TYR A 323 63.05 60.30 -24.61
N SER A 324 64.30 59.86 -24.50
CA SER A 324 65.49 60.71 -24.42
C SER A 324 66.31 60.58 -25.69
N LEU A 325 66.88 61.68 -26.15
CA LEU A 325 67.92 61.67 -27.19
C LEU A 325 69.28 61.59 -26.51
N LEU A 326 70.17 60.76 -27.04
CA LEU A 326 71.48 60.45 -26.44
C LEU A 326 72.62 61.02 -27.29
N ASP A 327 73.74 61.35 -26.64
CA ASP A 327 74.99 61.72 -27.29
C ASP A 327 75.95 60.53 -27.46
N ASP A 328 77.12 60.79 -28.07
CA ASP A 328 78.19 59.78 -28.28
C ASP A 328 78.68 59.09 -26.99
N ASP A 329 78.50 59.72 -25.82
CA ASP A 329 78.89 59.20 -24.51
C ASP A 329 77.71 58.50 -23.80
N GLU A 330 76.62 58.20 -24.52
CA GLU A 330 75.37 57.61 -24.02
C GLU A 330 74.69 58.47 -22.93
N SER A 331 74.97 59.78 -22.90
CA SER A 331 74.37 60.71 -21.96
C SER A 331 73.12 61.36 -22.57
N SER A 332 72.08 61.56 -21.76
CA SER A 332 70.84 62.20 -22.21
C SER A 332 71.08 63.67 -22.57
N VAL A 333 70.86 64.01 -23.83
CA VAL A 333 70.90 65.39 -24.35
C VAL A 333 69.65 66.14 -23.90
N ASP A 334 68.48 65.56 -24.15
CA ASP A 334 67.18 66.08 -23.70
C ASP A 334 66.11 64.96 -23.68
N THR A 335 64.99 65.20 -23.01
CA THR A 335 63.87 64.26 -22.86
C THR A 335 62.57 64.88 -23.36
N PHE A 336 61.82 64.11 -24.15
CA PHE A 336 60.59 64.53 -24.81
C PHE A 336 59.44 63.58 -24.51
N GLU A 337 58.21 64.08 -24.71
CA GLU A 337 56.99 63.29 -24.66
C GLU A 337 56.21 63.41 -25.97
N LEU A 338 55.64 62.31 -26.43
CA LEU A 338 54.75 62.26 -27.59
C LEU A 338 53.56 61.34 -27.33
N TYR A 339 52.49 61.52 -28.11
CA TYR A 339 51.29 60.70 -28.04
C TYR A 339 51.12 59.88 -29.32
N VAL A 340 50.68 58.64 -29.15
CA VAL A 340 50.33 57.73 -30.25
C VAL A 340 48.96 58.12 -30.80
N TYR A 341 48.78 58.01 -32.12
CA TYR A 341 47.49 58.14 -32.80
C TYR A 341 47.11 56.82 -33.51
N PRO A 342 45.82 56.42 -33.52
CA PRO A 342 44.67 57.11 -32.91
C PRO A 342 44.72 57.15 -31.38
N GLU A 343 43.96 58.07 -30.76
CA GLU A 343 43.96 58.31 -29.30
C GLU A 343 43.54 57.07 -28.48
N THR A 344 42.76 56.18 -29.08
CA THR A 344 42.33 54.91 -28.49
C THR A 344 42.86 53.76 -29.35
N LEU A 345 43.48 52.77 -28.72
CA LEU A 345 43.84 51.50 -29.36
C LEU A 345 43.00 50.38 -28.76
N TYR A 346 42.23 49.70 -29.62
CA TYR A 346 41.55 48.46 -29.26
C TYR A 346 42.54 47.28 -29.18
N PRO A 347 42.17 46.14 -28.58
CA PRO A 347 43.04 44.96 -28.51
C PRO A 347 43.60 44.54 -29.88
N ASN A 348 44.93 44.40 -29.98
CA ASN A 348 45.71 44.10 -31.19
C ASN A 348 45.66 45.18 -32.29
N GLU A 349 45.25 46.41 -31.95
CA GLU A 349 45.32 47.54 -32.86
C GLU A 349 46.72 48.17 -32.83
N ILE A 350 47.15 48.65 -34.00
CA ILE A 350 48.43 49.35 -34.17
C ILE A 350 48.16 50.85 -34.24
N GLY A 351 48.85 51.60 -33.39
CA GLY A 351 48.97 53.05 -33.44
C GLY A 351 50.32 53.48 -33.97
N HIS A 352 50.40 54.73 -34.40
CA HIS A 352 51.60 55.34 -34.94
C HIS A 352 51.97 56.59 -34.16
N PHE A 353 53.25 56.93 -34.16
CA PHE A 353 53.73 58.21 -33.67
C PHE A 353 54.85 58.72 -34.56
N ASP A 354 54.91 60.04 -34.71
CA ASP A 354 56.00 60.72 -35.39
C ASP A 354 56.20 62.12 -34.81
N HIS A 355 57.45 62.57 -34.76
CA HIS A 355 57.79 63.93 -34.41
C HIS A 355 59.07 64.39 -35.11
N THR A 356 59.14 65.68 -35.44
CA THR A 356 60.34 66.30 -36.01
C THR A 356 60.78 67.47 -35.15
N HIS A 357 61.98 67.36 -34.56
CA HIS A 357 62.63 68.44 -33.84
C HIS A 357 63.45 69.29 -34.81
N PHE A 358 63.14 70.58 -34.89
CA PHE A 358 63.88 71.54 -35.74
C PHE A 358 64.90 72.33 -34.89
N ASP A 359 65.94 71.64 -34.43
CA ASP A 359 67.02 72.22 -33.63
C ASP A 359 68.38 71.70 -34.12
N GLU A 360 69.21 72.62 -34.61
CA GLU A 360 70.55 72.33 -35.15
C GLU A 360 71.54 71.94 -34.04
N GLU A 361 71.40 72.46 -32.83
CA GLU A 361 72.24 72.08 -31.69
C GLU A 361 71.92 70.65 -31.24
N LEU A 362 70.62 70.35 -31.12
CA LEU A 362 70.12 69.00 -30.80
C LEU A 362 70.53 67.97 -31.86
N ALA A 363 70.37 68.30 -33.15
CA ALA A 363 70.71 67.40 -34.26
C ALA A 363 72.21 67.09 -34.37
N ASN A 364 73.08 68.02 -33.95
CA ASN A 364 74.52 67.82 -33.96
C ASN A 364 75.03 67.02 -32.74
N GLN A 365 74.27 66.99 -31.65
CA GLN A 365 74.63 66.28 -30.41
C GLN A 365 74.01 64.89 -30.32
N THR A 366 72.87 64.68 -30.97
CA THR A 366 72.15 63.40 -30.93
C THR A 366 72.82 62.36 -31.81
N THR A 367 73.05 61.17 -31.26
CA THR A 367 73.60 60.00 -31.97
C THR A 367 72.70 58.78 -31.84
N ASP A 368 71.94 58.69 -30.75
CA ASP A 368 71.02 57.59 -30.49
C ASP A 368 69.78 58.08 -29.69
N TYR A 369 68.87 57.17 -29.36
CA TYR A 369 67.70 57.43 -28.54
C TYR A 369 67.50 56.33 -27.49
N GLN A 370 66.71 56.65 -26.46
CA GLN A 370 66.26 55.68 -25.47
C GLN A 370 64.82 55.97 -25.08
N ILE A 371 63.99 54.93 -24.98
CA ILE A 371 62.64 55.05 -24.42
C ILE A 371 62.74 54.91 -22.91
N GLU A 372 62.25 55.93 -22.20
CA GLU A 372 62.30 55.98 -20.73
C GLU A 372 61.09 55.29 -20.12
N SER A 373 59.90 55.57 -20.65
CA SER A 373 58.65 54.98 -20.16
C SER A 373 57.51 55.16 -21.15
N ILE A 374 56.58 54.23 -21.15
CA ILE A 374 55.31 54.33 -21.86
C ILE A 374 54.19 54.33 -20.80
N THR A 375 53.23 55.23 -20.93
CA THR A 375 52.07 55.32 -20.02
C THR A 375 50.79 55.40 -20.81
N TRP A 376 49.72 54.78 -20.32
CA TRP A 376 48.40 54.76 -20.95
C TRP A 376 47.32 54.85 -19.89
N LEU A 377 46.07 55.05 -20.33
CA LEU A 377 44.88 54.99 -19.49
C LEU A 377 44.06 53.77 -19.88
N LEU A 378 43.57 53.04 -18.88
CA LEU A 378 42.60 51.97 -19.06
C LEU A 378 41.18 52.55 -19.05
N ASP A 379 40.29 51.94 -19.82
CA ASP A 379 38.86 52.26 -19.85
C ASP A 379 38.15 51.91 -18.52
#